data_AF-A0A0A9DNF8-F1
#
_entry.id   AF-A0A0A9DNF8-F1
#
_cell.length_a   1.000
_cell.length_b   1.000
_cell.length_c   1.000
_cell.angle_alpha   90.00
_cell.angle_beta   90.00
_cell.angle_gamma   90.00
#
_symmetry.space_group_name_H-M   'P 1'
#
loop_
_entity.id
_entity.type
_entity.pdbx_description
1 polymer ?
#
loop_
_entity_poly.entity_id
_entity_poly.type
_entity_poly.pdbx_seq_one_letter_code
_entity_poly.pdbx_strand_id
1 'polypeptide(L)'
;MSPFACGWSTKQRNLASANAFQIIQSLHAGFVPVLHGDAVLDELLDCTILSGDVIIRHLAQLLSPKYVVFLVHLPSFLCHGLKMFLVSMEDDLVHHIRYLVVLSSL
;
A
#
# COMPACT_ATOMS: atom_id res chain seq x y z
N MET A 1 16.06 -7.55 1.31
CA MET A 1 15.16 -6.53 1.88
C MET A 1 14.60 -5.72 0.74
N SER A 2 13.28 -5.49 0.71
CA SER A 2 12.66 -4.64 -0.32
C SER A 2 13.26 -3.24 -0.28
N PRO A 3 13.57 -2.60 -1.44
CA PRO A 3 14.16 -1.27 -1.48
C PRO A 3 13.26 -0.22 -0.81
N PHE A 4 11.94 -0.45 -0.78
CA PHE A 4 10.97 0.45 -0.17
C PHE A 4 10.62 0.11 1.30
N ALA A 5 11.02 -1.05 1.81
CA ALA A 5 10.84 -1.41 3.22
C ALA A 5 11.89 -0.77 4.14
N CYS A 6 12.97 -0.21 3.57
CA CYS A 6 13.99 0.50 4.33
C CYS A 6 13.39 1.77 4.97
N GLY A 7 13.20 1.74 6.29
CA GLY A 7 12.64 2.85 7.07
C GLY A 7 11.20 2.65 7.57
N TRP A 8 10.65 1.44 7.38
CA TRP A 8 9.38 1.05 7.98
C TRP A 8 9.63 0.16 9.20
N SER A 9 8.97 0.47 10.31
CA SER A 9 9.07 -0.28 11.56
C SER A 9 7.73 -0.31 12.29
N THR A 10 7.58 -1.27 13.18
CA THR A 10 6.40 -1.39 14.03
C THR A 10 6.77 -1.31 15.52
N LYS A 11 5.77 -1.12 16.35
CA LYS A 11 5.84 -1.27 17.79
C LYS A 11 4.58 -2.00 18.24
N GLN A 12 4.74 -3.19 18.82
CA GLN A 12 3.60 -4.03 19.18
C GLN A 12 2.63 -4.25 18.00
N ARG A 13 3.17 -4.55 16.80
CA ARG A 13 2.41 -4.78 15.55
C ARG A 13 1.68 -3.54 15.01
N ASN A 14 1.89 -2.36 15.58
CA ASN A 14 1.36 -1.11 15.06
C ASN A 14 2.45 -0.36 14.31
N LEU A 15 2.09 0.32 13.22
CA LEU A 15 3.04 1.11 12.43
C LEU A 15 3.66 2.22 13.31
N ALA A 16 4.97 2.19 13.49
CA ALA A 16 5.72 3.14 14.33
C ALA A 16 6.46 4.18 13.48
N SER A 17 7.12 3.74 12.42
CA SER A 17 7.76 4.58 11.42
C SER A 17 7.42 4.08 10.03
N ALA A 18 7.25 5.01 9.08
CA ALA A 18 6.99 4.71 7.67
C ALA A 18 7.57 5.80 6.79
N ASN A 19 8.82 5.62 6.36
CA ASN A 19 9.43 6.56 5.42
C ASN A 19 8.95 6.28 3.98
N ALA A 20 8.07 7.14 3.46
CA ALA A 20 7.55 7.04 2.10
C ALA A 20 8.33 7.89 1.07
N PHE A 21 9.44 8.54 1.45
CA PHE A 21 10.15 9.49 0.58
C PHE A 21 10.57 8.86 -0.75
N GLN A 22 11.17 7.66 -0.74
CA GLN A 22 11.63 6.99 -1.96
C GLN A 22 10.46 6.62 -2.89
N ILE A 23 9.31 6.24 -2.32
CA ILE A 23 8.08 5.94 -3.05
C ILE A 23 7.61 7.22 -3.77
N ILE A 24 7.52 8.33 -3.05
CA ILE A 24 7.11 9.63 -3.58
C ILE A 24 8.05 10.11 -4.69
N GLN A 25 9.37 10.01 -4.49
CA GLN A 25 10.35 10.37 -5.51
C GLN A 25 10.21 9.51 -6.76
N SER A 26 9.97 8.20 -6.61
CA SER A 26 9.75 7.31 -7.76
C SER A 26 8.50 7.71 -8.55
N LEU A 27 7.42 8.11 -7.87
CA LEU A 27 6.20 8.62 -8.50
C LEU A 27 6.47 9.92 -9.26
N HIS A 28 7.19 10.87 -8.66
CA HIS A 28 7.56 12.13 -9.33
C HIS A 28 8.45 11.92 -10.55
N ALA A 29 9.30 10.89 -10.54
CA ALA A 29 10.11 10.49 -11.69
C ALA A 29 9.32 9.73 -12.78
N GLY A 30 8.02 9.50 -12.59
CA GLY A 30 7.16 8.82 -13.56
C GLY A 30 7.20 7.29 -13.48
N PHE A 31 7.80 6.72 -12.43
CA PHE A 31 7.79 5.28 -12.19
C PHE A 31 6.51 4.83 -11.47
N VAL A 32 6.21 3.54 -11.59
CA VAL A 32 5.13 2.87 -10.85
C VAL A 32 5.77 1.96 -9.79
N PRO A 33 5.85 2.39 -8.50
CA PRO A 33 6.44 1.58 -7.46
C PRO A 33 5.57 0.35 -7.15
N VAL A 34 6.19 -0.83 -7.16
CA VAL A 34 5.54 -2.08 -6.74
C VAL A 34 5.96 -2.38 -5.30
N LEU A 35 4.97 -2.51 -4.43
CA LEU A 35 5.15 -2.73 -2.99
C LEU A 35 4.48 -4.04 -2.58
N HIS A 36 5.02 -4.68 -1.56
CA HIS A 36 4.46 -5.88 -0.95
C HIS A 36 4.57 -5.79 0.57
N GLY A 37 3.75 -6.57 1.28
CA GLY A 37 3.93 -6.74 2.73
C GLY A 37 5.29 -7.39 3.01
N ASP A 38 5.92 -7.02 4.11
CA ASP A 38 7.27 -7.49 4.45
C ASP A 38 7.40 -7.76 5.95
N ALA A 39 8.43 -8.52 6.31
CA ALA A 39 8.88 -8.64 7.69
C ALA A 39 9.67 -7.38 8.05
N VAL A 40 9.24 -6.66 9.08
CA VAL A 40 9.86 -5.41 9.52
C VAL A 40 10.25 -5.49 10.98
N LEU A 41 11.25 -4.70 11.37
CA LEU A 41 11.68 -4.56 12.76
C LEU A 41 10.53 -4.07 13.63
N ASP A 42 10.24 -4.80 14.70
CA ASP A 42 9.34 -4.33 15.75
C ASP A 42 10.16 -3.96 16.99
N GLU A 43 9.96 -2.76 17.51
CA GLU A 43 10.71 -2.24 18.65
C GLU A 43 10.59 -3.09 19.93
N LEU A 44 9.52 -3.88 20.07
CA LEU A 44 9.23 -4.66 21.29
C LEU A 44 9.10 -6.16 21.05
N LEU A 45 8.87 -6.59 19.80
CA LEU A 45 8.69 -7.99 19.42
C LEU A 45 9.83 -8.51 18.52
N ASP A 46 10.88 -7.72 18.32
CA ASP A 46 11.99 -7.91 17.38
C ASP A 46 11.60 -7.89 15.90
N CYS A 47 10.50 -8.52 15.52
CA CYS A 47 10.02 -8.57 14.14
C CYS A 47 8.50 -8.75 14.09
N THR A 48 7.84 -8.06 13.16
CA THR A 48 6.45 -8.35 12.81
C THR A 48 6.22 -8.31 11.30
N ILE A 49 5.08 -8.85 10.88
CA ILE A 49 4.63 -8.76 9.49
C ILE A 49 3.87 -7.45 9.30
N LEU A 50 4.39 -6.60 8.43
CA LEU A 50 3.69 -5.44 7.89
C LEU A 50 2.87 -5.89 6.68
N SER A 51 1.54 -5.89 6.81
CA SER A 51 0.66 -6.29 5.70
C SER A 51 0.60 -5.24 4.59
N GLY A 52 0.31 -5.69 3.37
CA GLY A 52 0.06 -4.81 2.23
C GLY A 52 -1.09 -3.82 2.47
N ASP A 53 -2.11 -4.22 3.23
CA ASP A 53 -3.25 -3.35 3.58
C ASP A 53 -2.81 -2.16 4.44
N VAL A 54 -1.91 -2.38 5.40
CA VAL A 54 -1.37 -1.30 6.24
C VAL A 54 -0.55 -0.33 5.40
N ILE A 55 0.23 -0.84 4.44
CA ILE A 55 1.00 -0.03 3.49
C ILE A 55 0.06 0.83 2.63
N ILE A 56 -0.94 0.21 1.99
CA ILE A 56 -1.91 0.90 1.14
C ILE A 56 -2.66 1.97 1.93
N ARG A 57 -3.15 1.64 3.13
CA ARG A 57 -3.86 2.58 3.99
C ARG A 57 -3.00 3.78 4.34
N HIS A 58 -1.76 3.56 4.75
CA HIS A 58 -0.84 4.64 5.10
C HIS A 58 -0.53 5.53 3.89
N LEU A 59 -0.26 4.94 2.73
CA LEU A 59 -0.01 5.70 1.49
C LEU A 59 -1.25 6.45 1.01
N ALA A 60 -2.43 5.88 1.13
CA ALA A 60 -3.68 6.56 0.78
C ALA A 60 -3.92 7.79 1.66
N GLN A 61 -3.64 7.69 2.96
CA GLN A 61 -3.72 8.83 3.88
C GLN A 61 -2.69 9.92 3.57
N LEU A 62 -1.51 9.54 3.09
CA LEU A 62 -0.42 10.47 2.80
C LEU A 62 -0.58 11.16 1.43
N LEU A 63 -1.04 10.43 0.41
CA LEU A 63 -1.07 10.90 -0.98
C LEU A 63 -2.46 11.34 -1.45
N SER A 64 -3.52 11.01 -0.69
CA SER A 64 -4.92 11.27 -1.05
C SER A 64 -5.23 10.96 -2.52
N PRO A 65 -4.99 9.70 -2.98
CA PRO A 65 -5.25 9.34 -4.36
C PRO A 65 -6.76 9.32 -4.63
N LYS A 66 -7.13 9.62 -5.88
CA LYS A 66 -8.54 9.59 -6.31
C LYS A 66 -9.21 8.23 -6.11
N TYR A 67 -8.44 7.16 -6.28
CA TYR A 67 -8.92 5.78 -6.15
C TYR A 67 -7.93 4.94 -5.38
N VAL A 68 -8.46 4.08 -4.52
CA VAL A 68 -7.74 2.94 -3.95
C VAL A 68 -8.45 1.67 -4.42
N VAL A 69 -7.69 0.78 -5.08
CA VAL A 69 -8.24 -0.42 -5.71
C VAL A 69 -7.73 -1.66 -5.01
N PHE A 70 -8.66 -2.49 -4.51
CA PHE A 70 -8.33 -3.80 -3.96
C PHE A 70 -8.79 -4.89 -4.93
N LEU A 71 -7.84 -5.75 -5.32
CA LEU A 71 -8.10 -6.97 -6.06
C LEU A 71 -8.14 -8.12 -5.05
N VAL A 72 -9.32 -8.71 -4.87
CA VAL A 72 -9.53 -9.82 -3.95
C VAL A 72 -9.96 -11.06 -4.72
N HIS A 73 -9.33 -12.20 -4.44
CA HIS A 73 -9.80 -13.47 -4.97
C HIS A 73 -10.99 -13.93 -4.11
N LEU A 74 -12.18 -13.95 -4.71
CA LEU A 74 -13.36 -14.54 -4.11
C LEU A 74 -13.67 -15.86 -4.83
N PRO A 75 -14.03 -16.92 -4.10
CA PRO A 75 -14.41 -18.17 -4.74
C PRO A 75 -15.64 -17.95 -5.63
N SER A 76 -15.63 -18.58 -6.79
CA SER A 76 -16.60 -18.37 -7.89
C SER A 76 -18.06 -18.64 -7.52
N PHE A 77 -18.33 -19.45 -6.48
CA PHE A 77 -19.68 -19.70 -6.01
C PHE A 77 -20.27 -18.53 -5.20
N LEU A 78 -19.45 -17.59 -4.73
CA LEU A 78 -19.90 -16.41 -4.00
C LEU A 78 -20.23 -15.24 -4.93
N CYS A 79 -19.65 -15.19 -6.14
CA CYS A 79 -19.81 -14.11 -7.11
C CYS A 79 -19.54 -14.60 -8.55
N HIS A 80 -20.43 -14.29 -9.49
CA HIS A 80 -20.14 -14.43 -10.92
C HIS A 80 -19.10 -13.38 -11.35
N GLY A 81 -17.80 -13.68 -11.19
CA GLY A 81 -16.67 -12.90 -11.74
C GLY A 81 -15.74 -12.22 -10.72
N LEU A 82 -14.53 -11.86 -11.18
CA LEU A 82 -13.53 -11.06 -10.44
C LEU A 82 -14.14 -9.72 -10.03
N LYS A 83 -14.28 -9.50 -8.71
CA LYS A 83 -14.84 -8.25 -8.19
C LYS A 83 -13.71 -7.32 -7.78
N MET A 84 -13.51 -6.26 -8.56
CA MET A 84 -12.62 -5.16 -8.22
C MET A 84 -13.36 -4.24 -7.25
N PHE A 85 -12.84 -4.05 -6.04
CA PHE A 85 -13.38 -3.04 -5.12
C PHE A 85 -12.66 -1.72 -5.37
N LEU A 86 -13.41 -0.74 -5.87
CA LEU A 86 -12.97 0.65 -5.94
C LEU A 86 -13.48 1.38 -4.70
N VAL A 87 -12.57 1.84 -3.85
CA VAL A 87 -12.89 2.85 -2.85
C VAL A 87 -12.52 4.20 -3.46
N SER A 88 -13.54 4.97 -3.84
CA SER A 88 -13.37 6.36 -4.29
C SER A 88 -13.21 7.25 -3.07
N MET A 89 -12.13 8.03 -3.00
CA MET A 89 -12.00 9.11 -2.03
C MET A 89 -12.35 10.41 -2.78
N GLU A 90 -13.51 10.97 -2.46
CA GLU A 90 -14.02 12.19 -3.07
C GLU A 90 -13.40 13.37 -2.33
N ASP A 91 -12.58 14.17 -3.03
CA ASP A 91 -12.57 15.63 -2.93
C ASP A 91 -11.69 16.22 -4.05
N ASP A 92 -12.16 17.33 -4.58
CA ASP A 92 -11.71 18.01 -5.79
C ASP A 92 -10.20 18.38 -5.80
N LEU A 93 -9.64 18.42 -7.03
CA LEU A 93 -8.33 19.01 -7.38
C LEU A 93 -7.06 18.19 -7.08
N VAL A 94 -6.77 17.12 -7.85
CA VAL A 94 -5.38 16.63 -8.01
C VAL A 94 -5.11 16.18 -9.44
N HIS A 95 -4.34 16.99 -10.17
CA HIS A 95 -4.11 16.82 -11.60
C HIS A 95 -2.97 15.83 -11.96
N HIS A 96 -2.38 15.04 -11.03
CA HIS A 96 -1.17 14.27 -11.35
C HIS A 96 -0.86 12.98 -10.56
N ILE A 97 -1.82 12.11 -10.21
CA ILE A 97 -1.53 10.70 -9.85
C ILE A 97 -2.64 9.80 -10.40
N ARG A 98 -2.32 8.88 -11.33
CA ARG A 98 -3.35 8.08 -12.02
C ARG A 98 -3.53 6.64 -11.57
N TYR A 99 -2.56 5.95 -10.97
CA TYR A 99 -2.79 4.57 -10.53
C TYR A 99 -1.85 4.19 -9.37
N LEU A 100 -2.39 3.86 -8.19
CA LEU A 100 -1.66 3.07 -7.18
C LEU A 100 -2.11 1.62 -7.35
N VAL A 101 -1.39 0.87 -8.19
CA VAL A 101 -1.59 -0.58 -8.33
C VAL A 101 -0.59 -1.27 -7.41
N VAL A 102 -1.06 -1.75 -6.25
CA VAL A 102 -0.27 -2.64 -5.41
C VAL A 102 -0.51 -4.07 -5.90
N LEU A 103 0.38 -4.54 -6.78
CA LEU A 103 0.43 -5.94 -7.22
C LEU A 103 1.01 -6.79 -6.08
N SER A 104 0.17 -7.39 -5.24
CA SER A 104 0.59 -8.52 -4.42
C SER A 104 0.74 -9.74 -5.32
N SER A 105 1.98 -10.14 -5.60
CA SER A 105 2.30 -11.39 -6.28
C SER A 105 2.07 -12.58 -5.35
N LEU A 106 1.46 -13.61 -5.94
CA LEU A 106 1.20 -15.00 -5.51
C LEU A 106 1.92 -15.52 -4.24
#